data_AF-A0AA42ZEC4-F1
#
_entry.id   AF-A0AA42ZEC4-F1
#
_cell.length_a   1.000
_cell.length_b   1.000
_cell.length_c   1.000
_cell.angle_alpha   90.00
_cell.angle_beta   90.00
_cell.angle_gamma   90.00
#
_symmetry.space_group_name_H-M   'P 1'
#
loop_
_entity.id
_entity.type
_entity.pdbx_description
1 polymer ?
#
loop_
_entity_poly.entity_id
_entity_poly.type
_entity_poly.pdbx_seq_one_letter_code
_entity_poly.pdbx_strand_id
1 'polypeptide(L)' 'MRVGVTGSTGSLGGHLIKRLLAEGNKIRAWVHRNNPEPTSDSQKVALTGSVGDIDSLTSDPPL' A
#
# COMPACT_ATOMS: atom_id res chain seq x y z
N MET A 1 -9.69 8.19 5.89
CA MET A 1 -9.05 8.89 4.73
C MET A 1 -8.44 7.86 3.78
N ARG A 2 -7.88 8.29 2.63
CA ARG A 2 -7.01 7.46 1.78
C ARG A 2 -5.55 7.70 2.18
N VAL A 3 -4.78 6.64 2.43
CA VAL A 3 -3.38 6.74 2.84
C VAL A 3 -2.50 5.89 1.93
N GLY A 4 -1.45 6.50 1.38
CA GLY A 4 -0.39 5.79 0.66
C GLY A 4 0.71 5.35 1.62
N VAL A 5 1.12 4.08 1.55
CA VAL A 5 2.18 3.51 2.39
C VAL A 5 3.25 2.90 1.50
N THR A 6 4.49 3.36 1.63
CA THR A 6 5.68 2.75 1.02
C THR A 6 6.33 1.78 2.00
N GLY A 7 7.13 0.85 1.48
CA GLY A 7 7.75 -0.18 2.32
C GLY A 7 6.71 -1.01 3.08
N SER A 8 5.53 -1.20 2.49
CA SER A 8 4.37 -1.83 3.14
C SER A 8 4.62 -3.27 3.57
N THR A 9 5.55 -3.95 2.90
CA THR A 9 5.97 -5.33 3.21
C THR A 9 7.05 -5.40 4.29
N GLY A 10 7.62 -4.25 4.70
CA GLY A 10 8.60 -4.17 5.78
C GLY A 10 7.94 -4.18 7.17
N SER A 11 8.75 -4.38 8.21
CA SER A 11 8.27 -4.47 9.61
C SER A 11 7.45 -3.26 10.03
N LEU A 12 7.95 -2.04 9.78
CA LEU A 12 7.26 -0.80 10.16
C LEU A 12 6.01 -0.55 9.30
N GLY A 13 6.12 -0.71 7.98
CA GLY A 13 5.01 -0.49 7.05
C GLY A 13 3.85 -1.44 7.32
N GLY A 14 4.15 -2.72 7.56
CA GLY A 14 3.14 -3.73 7.90
C GLY A 14 2.43 -3.43 9.22
N HIS A 15 3.16 -2.97 10.25
CA HIS A 15 2.56 -2.57 11.52
C HIS A 15 1.66 -1.33 11.37
N LEU A 16 2.14 -0.32 10.64
CA LEU A 16 1.40 0.91 10.37
C LEU A 16 0.09 0.63 9.62
N ILE A 17 0.13 -0.21 8.59
CA ILE A 17 -1.06 -0.56 7.80
C ILE A 17 -2.13 -1.20 8.68
N LYS A 18 -1.75 -2.14 9.55
CA LYS A 18 -2.70 -2.77 10.49
C LYS A 18 -3.40 -1.74 11.36
N ARG A 19 -2.65 -0.74 11.86
CA ARG A 19 -3.22 0.31 12.70
C ARG A 19 -4.15 1.23 11.92
N LEU A 20 -3.75 1.66 10.72
CA LEU A 20 -4.55 2.54 9.89
C LEU A 20 -5.85 1.88 9.40
N LEU A 21 -5.81 0.58 9.09
CA LEU A 21 -7.00 -0.21 8.75
C LEU A 21 -7.96 -0.31 9.95
N ALA A 22 -7.45 -0.57 11.15
CA ALA A 22 -8.25 -0.60 12.37
C ALA A 22 -8.95 0.74 12.67
N GLU A 23 -8.38 1.85 12.19
CA GLU A 23 -8.97 3.20 12.26
C GLU A 23 -9.93 3.52 11.10
N GLY A 24 -10.22 2.54 10.22
CA GLY A 24 -11.17 2.67 9.11
C GLY A 24 -10.61 3.40 7.89
N ASN A 25 -9.29 3.52 7.75
CA ASN A 25 -8.67 4.14 6.58
C ASN A 25 -8.60 3.18 5.39
N LYS A 26 -8.68 3.74 4.19
CA LYS A 26 -8.41 3.02 2.94
C LYS A 26 -6.93 3.11 2.60
N ILE A 27 -6.28 1.99 2.34
CA ILE A 27 -4.83 1.90 2.18
C ILE A 27 -4.44 1.60 0.74
N ARG A 28 -3.44 2.33 0.26
CA ARG A 28 -2.66 1.98 -0.93
C ARG A 28 -1.26 1.59 -0.51
N ALA A 29 -0.93 0.33 -0.67
CA ALA A 29 0.33 -0.23 -0.28
C ALA A 29 1.24 -0.38 -1.51
N TRP A 30 2.31 0.40 -1.58
CA TRP A 30 3.32 0.27 -2.63
C TRP A 30 4.24 -0.91 -2.33
N VAL A 31 4.13 -1.94 -3.17
CA VAL A 31 4.91 -3.17 -3.08
C VAL A 31 5.91 -3.23 -4.23
N HIS A 32 7.10 -3.73 -3.95
CA HIS A 32 8.09 -3.96 -4.98
C HIS A 32 7.67 -5.16 -5.85
N ARG A 33 7.91 -5.11 -7.16
CA ARG A 33 7.49 -6.16 -8.12
C ARG A 33 7.98 -7.57 -7.74
N ASN A 34 9.14 -7.65 -7.10
CA ASN A 34 9.75 -8.92 -6.69
C ASN A 34 9.24 -9.45 -5.33
N ASN A 35 8.37 -8.70 -4.65
CA ASN A 35 7.77 -9.10 -3.38
C ASN A 35 6.29 -8.69 -3.35
N PRO A 36 5.45 -9.32 -4.17
CA PRO A 36 4.03 -9.03 -4.21
C PRO A 36 3.39 -9.41 -2.88
N GLU A 37 2.58 -8.51 -2.32
CA GLU A 37 1.85 -8.77 -1.08
C GLU A 37 0.46 -9.32 -1.39
N PRO A 38 0.04 -10.43 -0.76
CA PRO A 38 -1.34 -10.89 -0.88
C PRO A 38 -2.29 -9.91 -0.18
N THR A 39 -3.21 -9.32 -0.94
CA THR A 39 -4.27 -8.46 -0.39
C THR A 39 -5.52 -9.27 -0.12
N SER A 40 -5.88 -9.43 1.15
CA SER A 40 -7.14 -10.07 1.58
C SER A 40 -8.13 -9.08 2.20
N ASP A 41 -7.74 -7.81 2.33
CA ASP A 41 -8.53 -6.78 3.02
C ASP A 41 -9.18 -5.85 1.99
N SER A 42 -10.52 -5.71 2.05
CA SER A 42 -11.30 -4.91 1.11
C SER A 42 -11.03 -3.40 1.22
N GLN A 43 -10.35 -2.96 2.29
CA GLN A 43 -9.92 -1.58 2.48
C GLN A 43 -8.46 -1.36 2.05
N LYS A 44 -7.78 -2.36 1.50
CA LYS A 44 -6.38 -2.29 1.06
C LYS A 44 -6.21 -2.74 -0.37
N VAL A 45 -5.51 -1.93 -1.17
CA VAL A 45 -5.04 -2.32 -2.51
C VAL A 45 -3.51 -2.27 -2.56
N ALA A 46 -2.90 -3.33 -3.08
CA ALA A 46 -1.47 -3.41 -3.33
C ALA A 46 -1.17 -2.88 -4.74
N LEU A 47 -0.28 -1.90 -4.80
CA LEU A 47 0.19 -1.26 -6.02
C LEU A 47 1.63 -1.70 -6.26
N THR A 48 1.87 -2.33 -7.40
CA THR A 48 3.23 -2.70 -7.78
C THR A 48 3.92 -1.49 -8.39
N GLY A 49 5.02 -1.05 -7.79
CA GLY A 49 5.83 0.04 -8.34
C GLY A 49 7.05 0.36 -7.50
N SER A 50 7.81 1.35 -7.95
CA SER A 50 9.02 1.82 -7.27
C SER A 50 8.81 3.24 -6.78
N VAL A 51 9.32 3.56 -5.59
CA VAL A 51 9.31 4.93 -5.05
C VAL A 51 10.19 5.87 -5.89
N GLY A 52 11.19 5.31 -6.61
CA GLY A 52 12.01 6.09 -7.54
C GLY A 52 11.33 6.39 -8.88
N ASP A 53 10.14 5.85 -9.12
CA ASP A 53 9.39 6.02 -10.36
C ASP A 53 8.12 6.84 -10.09
N ILE A 54 8.14 8.11 -10.51
CA ILE A 54 7.04 9.06 -10.30
C ILE A 54 5.75 8.63 -11.02
N ASP A 55 5.87 7.98 -12.18
CA ASP A 55 4.70 7.55 -12.95
C ASP A 55 3.96 6.42 -12.22
N SER A 56 4.70 5.52 -11.59
CA SER A 56 4.14 4.56 -10.64
C SER A 56 3.36 5.31 -9.55
N LEU A 57 4.00 6.23 -8.82
CA LEU A 57 3.41 6.90 -7.65
C LEU A 57 2.16 7.74 -7.93
N THR A 58 2.02 8.25 -9.15
CA THR A 58 0.91 9.12 -9.56
C THR A 58 -0.26 8.36 -10.17
N SER A 59 -0.09 7.08 -10.51
CA SER A 59 -1.19 6.24 -11.00
C SER A 59 -2.28 6.10 -9.91
N ASP A 60 -3.52 6.41 -10.28
CA ASP A 60 -4.68 6.45 -9.37
C ASP A 60 -5.67 5.31 -9.68
N PRO A 61 -5.34 4.04 -9.40
CA PRO A 61 -6.26 2.93 -9.65
C PRO A 61 -7.45 2.94 -8.67
N PRO A 62 -8.64 2.54 -9.12
CA PRO A 62 -9.84 2.54 -8.27
C PRO A 62 -9.67 1.62 -7.04
N LEU A 63 -10.16 2.08 -5.89
CA LEU A 63 -10.21 1.39 -4.59
C LEU A 63 -11.61 0.80 -4.36
#